data_AF-A0A2S8GQY5-F1
#
_entry.id   AF-A0A2S8GQY5-F1
#
_cell.length_a   1.000
_cell.length_b   1.000
_cell.length_c   1.000
_cell.angle_alpha   90.00
_cell.angle_beta   90.00
_cell.angle_gamma   90.00
#
_symmetry.space_group_name_H-M   'P 1'
#
loop_
_entity.id
_entity.type
_entity.pdbx_description
1 polymer ?
#
loop_
_entity_poly.entity_id
_entity_poly.type
_entity_poly.pdbx_seq_one_letter_code
_entity_poly.pdbx_strand_id
1 'polypeptide(L)'
;MKPSEVRDYADSGLTIQYAMIDHATRFPDRESRPKYLLWNGQRIWTSDVWTTTEKGVVRAEFLSCKTDVEQGFDIKVDGWLELAQGMRVPVLRTWKDERLEDAVEYPFFARDKRLRVWNVYKMTYPGGQIVEEKWTENAGFWVEQIGENERIYHCNHGMASPPDFESLVFKASVQPF
;
A
#
# COMPACT_ATOMS: atom_id res chain seq x y z
N MET A 1 -29.39 -2.28 14.91
CA MET A 1 -29.10 -2.05 13.48
C MET A 1 -28.32 -3.27 13.00
N LYS A 2 -28.81 -4.02 12.00
CA LYS A 2 -28.01 -5.15 11.46
C LYS A 2 -26.73 -4.55 10.86
N PRO A 3 -25.55 -5.17 11.01
CA PRO A 3 -24.36 -4.75 10.29
C PRO A 3 -24.74 -4.73 8.81
N SER A 4 -24.72 -3.56 8.15
CA SER A 4 -24.91 -3.51 6.71
C SER A 4 -23.78 -4.33 6.11
N GLU A 5 -24.13 -5.42 5.43
CA GLU A 5 -23.18 -6.28 4.76
C GLU A 5 -22.28 -5.43 3.87
N VAL A 6 -20.97 -5.58 4.03
CA VAL A 6 -20.01 -4.89 3.16
C VAL A 6 -20.23 -5.43 1.75
N ARG A 7 -20.45 -4.54 0.79
CA ARG A 7 -20.65 -4.91 -0.61
C ARG A 7 -19.34 -5.43 -1.21
N ASP A 8 -19.44 -6.49 -2.00
CA ASP A 8 -18.39 -6.90 -2.92
C ASP A 8 -18.48 -6.12 -4.23
N TYR A 9 -17.35 -5.57 -4.67
CA TYR A 9 -17.26 -4.69 -5.82
C TYR A 9 -16.69 -5.36 -7.08
N ALA A 10 -16.29 -6.62 -7.04
CA ALA A 10 -15.65 -7.28 -8.18
C ALA A 10 -16.48 -7.24 -9.47
N ASP A 11 -17.80 -7.44 -9.37
CA ASP A 11 -18.73 -7.40 -10.50
C ASP A 11 -19.42 -6.04 -10.70
N SER A 12 -18.96 -4.99 -10.01
CA SER A 12 -19.64 -3.69 -10.02
C SER A 12 -19.35 -2.84 -11.26
N GLY A 13 -18.29 -3.16 -12.01
CA GLY A 13 -17.77 -2.32 -13.10
C GLY A 13 -17.07 -1.05 -12.62
N LEU A 14 -16.95 -0.83 -11.31
CA LEU A 14 -16.20 0.29 -10.73
C LEU A 14 -14.72 -0.07 -10.60
N THR A 15 -13.85 0.92 -10.70
CA THR A 15 -12.45 0.78 -10.26
C THR A 15 -12.37 0.80 -8.73
N ILE A 16 -11.24 0.36 -8.16
CA ILE A 16 -11.04 0.40 -6.69
C ILE A 16 -11.22 1.80 -6.14
N GLN A 17 -10.70 2.83 -6.82
CA GLN A 17 -10.89 4.23 -6.44
C GLN A 17 -12.38 4.61 -6.35
N TYR A 18 -13.17 4.33 -7.40
CA TYR A 18 -14.59 4.66 -7.40
C TYR A 18 -15.38 3.80 -6.41
N ALA A 19 -15.00 2.54 -6.22
CA ALA A 19 -15.56 1.67 -5.19
C ALA A 19 -15.29 2.22 -3.77
N MET A 20 -14.10 2.79 -3.51
CA MET A 20 -13.79 3.45 -2.25
C MET A 20 -14.66 4.69 -2.01
N ILE A 21 -14.97 5.45 -3.06
CA ILE A 21 -15.87 6.63 -2.99
C ILE A 21 -17.32 6.20 -2.73
N ASP A 22 -17.82 5.18 -3.44
CA ASP A 22 -19.18 4.62 -3.21
C ASP A 22 -19.29 4.07 -1.79
N HIS A 23 -18.29 3.32 -1.32
CA HIS A 23 -18.22 2.81 0.04
C HIS A 23 -18.19 3.93 1.09
N ALA A 24 -17.39 4.96 0.86
CA ALA A 24 -17.37 6.15 1.72
C ALA A 24 -18.74 6.85 1.82
N THR A 25 -19.50 6.82 0.73
CA THR A 25 -20.85 7.41 0.67
C THR A 25 -21.87 6.55 1.42
N ARG A 26 -21.76 5.22 1.33
CA ARG A 26 -22.62 4.26 2.07
C ARG A 26 -22.36 4.25 3.57
N PHE A 27 -21.12 4.52 3.97
CA PHE A 27 -20.67 4.52 5.36
C PHE A 27 -20.15 5.91 5.75
N PRO A 28 -21.00 6.95 5.88
CA PRO A 28 -20.54 8.33 6.06
C PRO A 28 -19.73 8.54 7.35
N ASP A 29 -20.02 7.79 8.41
CA ASP A 29 -19.24 7.82 9.65
C ASP A 29 -17.85 7.19 9.45
N ARG A 30 -16.80 8.00 9.57
CA ARG A 30 -15.41 7.58 9.39
C ARG A 30 -14.92 6.65 10.50
N GLU A 31 -15.47 6.74 11.70
CA GLU A 31 -15.00 5.94 12.84
C GLU A 31 -15.49 4.49 12.74
N SER A 32 -16.75 4.31 12.32
CA SER A 32 -17.35 2.98 12.14
C SER A 32 -17.17 2.40 10.74
N ARG A 33 -16.71 3.20 9.76
CA ARG A 33 -16.55 2.75 8.37
C ARG A 33 -15.54 1.61 8.27
N PRO A 34 -15.88 0.49 7.61
CA PRO A 34 -14.90 -0.52 7.25
C PRO A 34 -13.79 0.12 6.41
N LYS A 35 -12.54 -0.04 6.81
CA LYS A 35 -11.40 0.58 6.13
C LYS A 35 -10.97 -0.14 4.83
N TYR A 36 -11.68 -1.21 4.49
CA TYR A 36 -11.47 -2.05 3.32
C TYR A 36 -12.74 -2.13 2.47
N LEU A 37 -12.56 -2.53 1.22
CA LEU A 37 -13.62 -3.02 0.32
C LEU A 37 -13.55 -4.55 0.22
N LEU A 38 -14.65 -5.17 -0.19
CA LEU A 38 -14.60 -6.55 -0.66
C LEU A 38 -14.44 -6.58 -2.18
N TRP A 39 -13.57 -7.46 -2.65
CA TRP A 39 -13.34 -7.75 -4.06
C TRP A 39 -13.12 -9.25 -4.24
N ASN A 40 -14.10 -9.97 -4.78
CA ASN A 40 -14.10 -11.44 -4.87
C ASN A 40 -13.86 -12.10 -3.51
N GLY A 41 -14.49 -11.57 -2.46
CA GLY A 41 -14.34 -12.01 -1.07
C GLY A 41 -13.08 -11.50 -0.37
N GLN A 42 -12.11 -10.93 -1.10
CA GLN A 42 -10.86 -10.44 -0.54
C GLN A 42 -11.02 -9.02 0.03
N ARG A 43 -10.38 -8.74 1.16
CA ARG A 43 -10.36 -7.39 1.76
C ARG A 43 -9.28 -6.53 1.11
N ILE A 44 -9.70 -5.55 0.32
CA ILE A 44 -8.82 -4.64 -0.41
C ILE A 44 -8.68 -3.30 0.31
N TRP A 45 -7.45 -2.83 0.43
CA TRP A 45 -7.03 -1.59 1.07
C TRP A 45 -6.32 -0.71 0.05
N THR A 46 -6.38 0.61 0.25
CA THR A 46 -5.55 1.58 -0.50
C THR A 46 -4.43 2.16 0.37
N SER A 47 -4.53 2.02 1.69
CA SER A 47 -3.46 2.33 2.63
C SER A 47 -3.62 1.45 3.87
N ASP A 48 -2.51 0.92 4.35
CA ASP A 48 -2.42 0.17 5.59
C ASP A 48 -1.77 1.03 6.67
N VAL A 49 -2.18 0.80 7.91
CA VAL A 49 -1.65 1.49 9.09
C VAL A 49 -1.34 0.45 10.17
N TRP A 50 -0.06 0.38 10.53
CA TRP A 50 0.46 -0.51 11.55
C TRP A 50 0.62 0.26 12.84
N THR A 51 0.32 -0.41 13.96
CA THR A 51 0.85 0.05 15.24
C THR A 51 2.30 -0.44 15.33
N THR A 52 3.20 0.41 15.79
CA THR A 52 4.63 0.13 15.90
C THR A 52 5.20 0.75 17.17
N THR A 53 6.48 0.55 17.46
CA THR A 53 7.21 1.30 18.49
C THR A 53 7.51 2.73 18.03
N GLU A 54 7.97 3.58 18.96
CA GLU A 54 8.38 4.94 18.61
C GLU A 54 9.65 4.95 17.76
N LYS A 55 10.54 3.97 17.94
CA LYS A 55 11.77 3.80 17.17
C LYS A 55 12.03 2.34 16.84
N GLY A 56 12.70 2.10 15.73
CA GLY A 56 13.11 0.78 15.29
C GLY A 56 13.75 0.83 13.92
N VAL A 57 13.83 -0.33 13.28
CA VAL A 57 14.20 -0.49 11.87
C VAL A 57 12.98 -1.01 11.11
N VAL A 58 12.68 -0.40 9.98
CA VAL A 58 11.75 -0.97 9.00
C VAL A 58 12.58 -1.64 7.91
N ARG A 59 12.23 -2.90 7.59
CA ARG A 59 12.74 -3.62 6.43
C ARG A 59 11.59 -3.82 5.45
N ALA A 60 11.85 -3.64 4.17
CA ALA A 60 10.94 -4.03 3.11
C ALA A 60 11.69 -4.81 2.03
N GLU A 61 11.07 -5.86 1.50
CA GLU A 61 11.66 -6.83 0.58
C GLU A 61 10.66 -7.14 -0.55
N PHE A 62 11.05 -6.89 -1.79
CA PHE A 62 10.32 -7.32 -2.99
C PHE A 62 10.38 -8.85 -3.08
N LEU A 63 9.21 -9.49 -3.15
CA LEU A 63 9.08 -10.93 -3.34
C LEU A 63 8.82 -11.28 -4.82
N SER A 64 8.00 -10.46 -5.49
CA SER A 64 7.74 -10.55 -6.92
C SER A 64 7.27 -9.20 -7.46
N CYS A 65 7.54 -8.93 -8.73
CA CYS A 65 7.04 -7.74 -9.43
C CYS A 65 6.94 -8.03 -10.92
N LYS A 66 5.79 -7.78 -11.51
CA LYS A 66 5.65 -7.77 -12.97
C LYS A 66 6.32 -6.52 -13.54
N THR A 67 6.92 -6.67 -14.72
CA THR A 67 7.76 -5.65 -15.37
C THR A 67 7.03 -4.86 -16.46
N ASP A 68 5.73 -5.10 -16.64
CA ASP A 68 4.86 -4.36 -17.54
C ASP A 68 4.59 -2.93 -17.07
N VAL A 69 4.71 -2.69 -15.76
CA VAL A 69 4.59 -1.38 -15.12
C VAL A 69 5.70 -1.23 -14.07
N GLU A 70 6.37 -0.06 -14.07
CA GLU A 70 7.27 0.28 -12.95
C GLU A 70 6.44 0.49 -11.69
N GLN A 71 6.74 -0.27 -10.64
CA GLN A 71 5.98 -0.31 -9.40
C GLN A 71 6.88 -0.22 -8.18
N GLY A 72 6.29 0.17 -7.07
CA GLY A 72 6.98 0.32 -5.80
C GLY A 72 6.01 0.49 -4.64
N PHE A 73 6.55 0.92 -3.52
CA PHE A 73 5.78 1.23 -2.33
C PHE A 73 6.30 2.50 -1.64
N ASP A 74 5.40 3.15 -0.90
CA ASP A 74 5.76 4.21 0.04
C ASP A 74 5.61 3.67 1.47
N ILE A 75 6.58 4.01 2.31
CA ILE A 75 6.51 3.87 3.77
C ILE A 75 6.52 5.26 4.39
N LYS A 76 5.53 5.57 5.23
CA LYS A 76 5.41 6.87 5.92
C LYS A 76 5.29 6.69 7.42
N VAL A 77 5.94 7.59 8.16
CA VAL A 77 5.81 7.74 9.62
C VAL A 77 5.49 9.19 9.98
N ASP A 78 4.91 9.42 11.17
CA ASP A 78 4.90 10.76 11.79
C ASP A 78 6.25 11.00 12.47
N GLY A 79 7.22 11.54 11.74
CA GLY A 79 8.59 11.67 12.20
C GLY A 79 9.55 11.56 11.03
N TRP A 80 10.46 10.59 11.08
CA TRP A 80 11.44 10.39 10.01
C TRP A 80 11.84 8.93 9.82
N LEU A 81 12.22 8.60 8.59
CA LEU A 81 13.08 7.49 8.20
C LEU A 81 14.46 8.07 7.88
N GLU A 82 15.52 7.44 8.39
CA GLU A 82 16.90 7.92 8.21
C GLU A 82 17.59 7.15 7.10
N LEU A 83 17.95 7.86 6.04
CA LEU A 83 18.71 7.39 4.90
C LEU A 83 20.21 7.40 5.21
N ALA A 84 21.01 6.97 4.24
CA ALA A 84 22.45 7.09 4.28
C ALA A 84 22.88 8.54 4.60
N GLN A 85 24.00 8.68 5.30
CA GLN A 85 24.57 9.98 5.70
C GLN A 85 23.68 10.80 6.64
N GLY A 86 22.70 10.17 7.32
CA GLY A 86 21.85 10.82 8.33
C GLY A 86 20.75 11.70 7.76
N MET A 87 20.51 11.65 6.45
CA MET A 87 19.39 12.37 5.82
C MET A 87 18.07 11.80 6.31
N ARG A 88 17.09 12.65 6.63
CA ARG A 88 15.81 12.24 7.19
C ARG A 88 14.66 12.62 6.29
N VAL A 89 13.78 11.65 6.02
CA VAL A 89 12.58 11.86 5.19
C VAL A 89 11.33 11.37 5.91
N PRO A 90 10.17 12.04 5.80
CA PRO A 90 8.93 11.58 6.42
C PRO A 90 8.26 10.44 5.63
N VAL A 91 8.62 10.30 4.35
CA VAL A 91 8.12 9.29 3.43
C VAL A 91 9.30 8.73 2.65
N LEU A 92 9.43 7.41 2.63
CA LEU A 92 10.37 6.67 1.83
C LEU A 92 9.62 6.03 0.67
N ARG A 93 9.95 6.42 -0.56
CA ARG A 93 9.47 5.78 -1.79
C ARG A 93 10.54 4.82 -2.29
N THR A 94 10.18 3.57 -2.51
CA THR A 94 11.09 2.53 -3.00
C THR A 94 10.49 1.89 -4.25
N TRP A 95 11.25 1.91 -5.35
CA TRP A 95 10.88 1.31 -6.63
C TRP A 95 11.57 -0.05 -6.79
N LYS A 96 10.89 -1.02 -7.42
CA LYS A 96 11.57 -2.24 -7.87
C LYS A 96 12.51 -1.87 -9.02
N ASP A 97 13.78 -2.19 -8.86
CA ASP A 97 14.81 -2.06 -9.88
C ASP A 97 15.61 -3.36 -9.92
N GLU A 98 15.79 -3.96 -11.09
CA GLU A 98 16.56 -5.22 -11.25
C GLU A 98 18.07 -5.02 -11.06
N ARG A 99 18.54 -3.76 -11.05
CA ARG A 99 19.95 -3.40 -10.87
C ARG A 99 20.35 -3.27 -9.40
N LEU A 100 19.37 -3.31 -8.49
CA LEU A 100 19.54 -3.10 -7.05
C LEU A 100 19.09 -4.34 -6.27
N GLU A 101 19.47 -4.40 -5.00
CA GLU A 101 18.99 -5.42 -4.07
C GLU A 101 17.47 -5.38 -3.92
N ASP A 102 16.86 -6.54 -3.70
CA ASP A 102 15.41 -6.66 -3.52
C ASP A 102 14.92 -6.18 -2.15
N ALA A 103 15.83 -5.76 -1.26
CA ALA A 103 15.47 -5.32 0.07
C ALA A 103 16.11 -4.00 0.47
N VAL A 104 15.38 -3.25 1.29
CA VAL A 104 15.82 -2.00 1.90
C VAL A 104 15.55 -2.01 3.41
N GLU A 105 16.44 -1.37 4.16
CA GLU A 105 16.35 -1.25 5.62
C GLU A 105 16.68 0.16 6.07
N TYR A 106 15.83 0.74 6.91
CA TYR A 106 16.02 2.09 7.41
C TYR A 106 15.60 2.22 8.88
N PRO A 107 16.44 2.83 9.74
CA PRO A 107 16.01 3.30 11.04
C PRO A 107 14.86 4.31 10.90
N PHE A 108 13.91 4.27 11.82
CA PHE A 108 12.82 5.24 11.86
C PHE A 108 12.55 5.77 13.27
N PHE A 109 11.86 6.92 13.31
CA PHE A 109 11.20 7.49 14.46
C PHE A 109 9.75 7.84 14.09
N ALA A 110 8.78 7.29 14.83
CA ALA A 110 7.34 7.46 14.62
C ALA A 110 6.67 7.98 15.91
N ARG A 111 6.47 9.29 16.00
CA ARG A 111 5.86 10.01 17.13
C ARG A 111 4.47 9.47 17.50
N ASP A 112 3.66 9.15 16.48
CA ASP A 112 2.31 8.62 16.66
C ASP A 112 2.27 7.09 16.81
N LYS A 113 3.44 6.44 16.85
CA LYS A 113 3.59 4.98 16.89
C LYS A 113 2.88 4.28 15.74
N ARG A 114 2.82 4.92 14.57
CA ARG A 114 2.19 4.37 13.37
C ARG A 114 3.10 4.42 12.16
N LEU A 115 3.16 3.29 11.47
CA LEU A 115 3.77 3.17 10.16
C LEU A 115 2.65 2.98 9.12
N ARG A 116 2.74 3.69 8.00
CA ARG A 116 1.74 3.68 6.95
C ARG A 116 2.36 3.18 5.66
N VAL A 117 1.67 2.29 4.96
CA VAL A 117 2.14 1.69 3.71
C VAL A 117 1.08 1.81 2.63
N TRP A 118 1.52 2.07 1.40
CA TRP A 118 0.71 1.92 0.20
C TRP A 118 1.59 1.66 -1.03
N ASN A 119 1.02 1.09 -2.09
CA ASN A 119 1.73 0.88 -3.34
C ASN A 119 1.74 2.15 -4.22
N VAL A 120 2.75 2.25 -5.07
CA VAL A 120 2.92 3.32 -6.06
C VAL A 120 3.26 2.70 -7.41
N TYR A 121 2.96 3.40 -8.49
CA TYR A 121 3.25 2.93 -9.85
C TYR A 121 3.48 4.10 -10.79
N LYS A 122 4.14 3.84 -11.93
CA LYS A 122 4.23 4.83 -13.02
C LYS A 122 3.15 4.59 -14.05
N MET A 123 2.56 5.67 -14.55
CA MET A 123 1.58 5.66 -15.62
C MET A 123 2.09 6.49 -16.80
N THR A 124 1.99 5.93 -18.00
CA THR A 124 2.38 6.61 -19.24
C THR A 124 1.12 7.02 -19.99
N TYR A 125 0.90 8.33 -20.14
CA TYR A 125 -0.22 8.87 -20.91
C TYR A 125 0.04 8.79 -22.43
N PRO A 126 -1.01 8.88 -23.28
CA PRO A 126 -0.86 8.83 -24.74
C PRO A 126 0.13 9.86 -25.34
N GLY A 127 0.37 10.97 -24.65
CA GLY A 127 1.38 11.97 -25.03
C GLY A 127 2.83 11.62 -24.64
N GLY A 128 3.09 10.44 -24.09
CA GLY A 128 4.41 10.01 -23.59
C GLY A 128 4.78 10.56 -22.21
N GLN A 129 3.92 11.36 -21.59
CA GLN A 129 4.14 11.85 -20.23
C GLN A 129 4.07 10.68 -19.25
N ILE A 130 5.12 10.52 -18.44
CA ILE A 130 5.19 9.56 -17.34
C ILE A 130 4.88 10.30 -16.04
N VAL A 131 3.93 9.78 -15.27
CA VAL A 131 3.58 10.28 -13.94
C VAL A 131 3.70 9.19 -12.90
N GLU A 132 4.00 9.57 -11.65
CA GLU A 132 3.99 8.66 -10.50
C GLU A 132 2.64 8.78 -9.79
N GLU A 133 1.93 7.66 -9.66
CA GLU A 133 0.55 7.60 -9.20
C GLU A 133 0.42 6.71 -7.95
N LYS A 134 -0.66 6.96 -7.20
CA LYS A 134 -1.07 6.18 -6.03
C LYS A 134 -2.55 6.42 -5.72
N TRP A 135 -3.22 5.41 -5.18
CA TRP A 135 -4.64 5.46 -4.78
C TRP A 135 -5.63 5.76 -5.92
N THR A 136 -5.16 5.79 -7.16
CA THR A 136 -5.93 6.10 -8.36
C THR A 136 -6.28 4.81 -9.12
N GLU A 137 -7.40 4.84 -9.83
CA GLU A 137 -7.91 3.73 -10.63
C GLU A 137 -8.03 2.42 -9.82
N ASN A 138 -7.42 1.32 -10.28
CA ASN A 138 -7.41 0.04 -9.57
C ASN A 138 -6.27 -0.11 -8.54
N ALA A 139 -5.56 0.97 -8.18
CA ALA A 139 -4.47 0.84 -7.22
C ALA A 139 -4.98 0.44 -5.84
N GLY A 140 -4.46 -0.66 -5.31
CA GLY A 140 -4.84 -1.20 -4.01
C GLY A 140 -4.15 -2.53 -3.76
N PHE A 141 -4.39 -3.10 -2.59
CA PHE A 141 -3.74 -4.34 -2.19
C PHE A 141 -4.56 -5.08 -1.14
N TRP A 142 -4.33 -6.38 -1.02
CA TRP A 142 -4.70 -7.11 0.19
C TRP A 142 -3.45 -7.40 1.01
N VAL A 143 -3.65 -7.65 2.31
CA VAL A 143 -2.58 -7.79 3.28
C VAL A 143 -2.64 -9.18 3.90
N GLU A 144 -1.56 -9.93 3.78
CA GLU A 144 -1.32 -11.18 4.51
C GLU A 144 -0.57 -10.87 5.80
N GLN A 145 -1.19 -11.06 6.96
CA GLN A 145 -0.49 -10.90 8.22
C GLN A 145 0.20 -12.21 8.60
N ILE A 146 1.53 -12.23 8.49
CA ILE A 146 2.37 -13.41 8.76
C ILE A 146 3.06 -13.36 10.14
N GLY A 147 3.00 -12.21 10.83
CA GLY A 147 3.49 -12.05 12.19
C GLY A 147 2.92 -10.81 12.88
N GLU A 148 3.34 -10.56 14.13
CA GLU A 148 2.95 -9.34 14.85
C GLU A 148 3.51 -8.08 14.19
N ASN A 149 4.77 -8.15 13.75
CA ASN A 149 5.51 -7.06 13.12
C ASN A 149 5.89 -7.39 11.68
N GLU A 150 5.13 -8.24 11.00
CA GLU A 150 5.46 -8.69 9.65
C GLU A 150 4.20 -8.96 8.81
N ARG A 151 4.17 -8.43 7.59
CA ARG A 151 3.06 -8.63 6.64
C ARG A 151 3.57 -8.67 5.21
N ILE A 152 2.82 -9.37 4.35
CA ILE A 152 3.02 -9.38 2.90
C ILE A 152 1.89 -8.58 2.26
N TYR A 153 2.24 -7.73 1.30
CA TYR A 153 1.33 -6.91 0.52
C TYR A 153 1.25 -7.46 -0.89
N HIS A 154 0.03 -7.76 -1.32
CA HIS A 154 -0.29 -8.25 -2.66
C HIS A 154 -0.98 -7.11 -3.40
N CYS A 155 -0.20 -6.40 -4.20
CA CYS A 155 -0.55 -5.11 -4.78
C CYS A 155 -0.96 -5.22 -6.25
N ASN A 156 -1.93 -4.38 -6.59
CA ASN A 156 -2.35 -4.10 -7.95
C ASN A 156 -2.02 -2.64 -8.32
N HIS A 157 -1.57 -2.39 -9.55
CA HIS A 157 -1.40 -1.03 -10.08
C HIS A 157 -2.69 -0.49 -10.72
N GLY A 158 -2.79 0.83 -10.88
CA GLY A 158 -4.04 1.46 -11.31
C GLY A 158 -4.55 1.03 -12.69
N MET A 159 -3.64 0.70 -13.61
CA MET A 159 -3.98 0.35 -15.00
C MET A 159 -4.46 -1.09 -15.23
N ALA A 160 -4.34 -1.99 -14.25
CA ALA A 160 -4.70 -3.39 -14.46
C ALA A 160 -6.22 -3.55 -14.59
N SER A 161 -6.67 -4.33 -15.58
CA SER A 161 -8.08 -4.65 -15.78
C SER A 161 -8.22 -6.07 -16.33
N PRO A 162 -8.74 -7.04 -15.54
CA PRO A 162 -9.17 -6.90 -14.14
C PRO A 162 -7.99 -6.61 -13.19
N PRO A 163 -8.25 -6.18 -11.93
CA PRO A 163 -7.19 -6.07 -10.93
C PRO A 163 -6.44 -7.37 -10.72
N ASP A 164 -5.13 -7.27 -10.61
CA ASP A 164 -4.21 -8.37 -10.40
C ASP A 164 -3.33 -8.07 -9.18
N PHE A 165 -3.64 -8.72 -8.06
CA PHE A 165 -2.94 -8.49 -6.80
C PHE A 165 -1.57 -9.18 -6.71
N GLU A 166 -1.15 -9.88 -7.76
CA GLU A 166 0.20 -10.43 -7.89
C GLU A 166 1.10 -9.56 -8.80
N SER A 167 0.65 -8.35 -9.16
CA SER A 167 1.44 -7.42 -9.96
C SER A 167 2.68 -6.90 -9.22
N LEU A 168 2.56 -6.69 -7.91
CA LEU A 168 3.68 -6.39 -7.02
C LEU A 168 3.42 -7.09 -5.68
N VAL A 169 4.33 -7.95 -5.25
CA VAL A 169 4.30 -8.55 -3.92
C VAL A 169 5.55 -8.15 -3.15
N PHE A 170 5.37 -7.58 -1.97
CA PHE A 170 6.48 -7.26 -1.09
C PHE A 170 6.14 -7.56 0.37
N LYS A 171 7.16 -7.92 1.13
CA LYS A 171 7.09 -8.12 2.58
C LYS A 171 7.60 -6.85 3.26
N ALA A 172 6.93 -6.43 4.32
CA ALA A 172 7.49 -5.45 5.24
C ALA A 172 7.59 -6.05 6.64
N SER A 173 8.62 -5.67 7.38
CA SER A 173 8.78 -6.01 8.79
C SER A 173 9.30 -4.84 9.59
N VAL A 174 8.99 -4.84 10.89
CA VAL A 174 9.47 -3.84 11.84
C VAL A 174 10.20 -4.53 12.99
N GLN A 175 11.41 -4.07 13.27
CA GLN A 175 12.19 -4.50 14.42
C GLN A 175 12.30 -3.35 15.42
N PRO A 176 11.73 -3.46 16.62
CA PRO A 176 11.87 -2.43 17.64
C PRO A 176 13.33 -2.34 18.13
N PHE A 177 13.76 -1.14 18.49
CA PHE A 177 15.00 -0.95 19.27
C PHE A 177 14.80 -1.25 20.75
#